data_AF-A0A934QJE2-F1
#
_entry.id   AF-A0A934QJE2-F1
#
_cell.length_a   1.000
_cell.length_b   1.000
_cell.length_c   1.000
_cell.angle_alpha   90.00
_cell.angle_beta   90.00
_cell.angle_gamma   90.00
#
_symmetry.space_group_name_H-M   'P 1'
#
loop_
_entity.id
_entity.type
_entity.pdbx_description
1 polymer ?
#
loop_
_entity_poly.entity_id
_entity_poly.type
_entity_poly.pdbx_seq_one_letter_code
_entity_poly.pdbx_strand_id
1 'polypeptide(L)'
;MKLAQLFRRRRPEAKPAADLYTKAVAQARQPGFYTELEVPDTLDGRFELVALHVYLLLRRLRADHRRTGRLAQQVFDVMFEDMDGSVRELGVSDPGVGPRVKKMARNFYGRIKAYDAGLDGHRAELREALRRNLYGNVDAVSEATLEAVADYMARTDAALADASLDGLMRGTVDFQTIAPTPGGDETHRSAQSA
;
A
#
# COMPACT_ATOMS: atom_id res chain seq x y z
N MET A 1 -6.52 -14.91 10.76
CA MET A 1 -5.74 -15.29 9.56
C MET A 1 -6.59 -16.16 8.64
N LYS A 2 -7.17 -15.62 7.55
CA LYS A 2 -7.81 -16.43 6.48
C LYS A 2 -7.69 -15.87 5.05
N LEU A 3 -6.98 -14.77 4.82
CA LEU A 3 -6.75 -14.21 3.47
C LEU A 3 -5.89 -15.11 2.56
N ALA A 4 -5.21 -16.13 3.10
CA ALA A 4 -4.38 -17.03 2.33
C ALA A 4 -5.15 -18.18 1.63
N GLN A 5 -6.43 -18.40 1.93
CA GLN A 5 -7.18 -19.59 1.45
C GLN A 5 -8.12 -19.34 0.26
N LEU A 6 -8.21 -18.12 -0.25
CA LEU A 6 -9.10 -17.77 -1.37
C LEU A 6 -8.50 -17.93 -2.78
N PHE A 7 -7.21 -18.26 -2.91
CA PHE A 7 -6.55 -18.48 -4.22
C PHE A 7 -6.89 -19.84 -4.88
N ARG A 8 -8.16 -20.26 -4.88
CA ARG A 8 -8.61 -21.63 -5.22
C ARG A 8 -8.64 -21.95 -6.72
N ARG A 9 -7.85 -21.26 -7.56
CA ARG A 9 -7.48 -21.69 -8.91
C ARG A 9 -6.28 -20.87 -9.42
N ARG A 10 -5.07 -21.14 -8.89
CA ARG A 10 -3.82 -20.58 -9.41
C ARG A 10 -3.68 -20.92 -10.91
N ARG A 11 -3.97 -19.95 -11.79
CA ARG A 11 -3.39 -19.98 -13.14
C ARG A 11 -1.89 -19.76 -12.99
N PRO A 12 -1.01 -20.62 -13.56
CA PRO A 12 0.44 -20.46 -13.46
C PRO A 12 0.91 -19.06 -13.88
N GLU A 13 0.22 -18.47 -14.85
CA GLU A 13 0.49 -17.14 -15.41
C GLU A 13 0.19 -15.98 -14.43
N ALA A 14 -0.59 -16.19 -13.38
CA ALA A 14 -0.88 -15.18 -12.35
C ALA A 14 0.02 -15.31 -11.11
N LYS A 15 0.90 -16.32 -11.07
CA LYS A 15 1.77 -16.56 -9.91
C LYS A 15 2.68 -15.37 -9.59
N PRO A 16 3.39 -14.75 -10.57
CA PRO A 16 4.21 -13.58 -10.26
C PRO A 16 3.39 -12.42 -9.69
N ALA A 17 2.20 -12.16 -10.23
CA ALA A 17 1.31 -11.12 -9.72
C ALA A 17 0.86 -11.39 -8.29
N ALA A 18 0.46 -12.64 -7.99
CA ALA A 18 0.08 -13.05 -6.64
C ALA A 18 1.25 -12.97 -5.66
N ASP A 19 2.46 -13.30 -6.09
CA ASP A 19 3.67 -13.21 -5.25
C ASP A 19 4.04 -11.74 -4.97
N LEU A 20 3.97 -10.86 -5.98
CA LEU A 20 4.14 -9.41 -5.80
C LEU A 20 3.09 -8.82 -4.85
N TYR A 21 1.82 -9.16 -5.05
CA TYR A 21 0.72 -8.72 -4.20
C TYR A 21 0.92 -9.20 -2.75
N THR A 22 1.28 -10.47 -2.56
CA THR A 22 1.56 -11.04 -1.23
C THR A 22 2.68 -10.28 -0.52
N LYS A 23 3.72 -9.87 -1.25
CA LYS A 23 4.80 -9.04 -0.70
C LYS A 23 4.34 -7.63 -0.35
N ALA A 24 3.51 -7.01 -1.18
CA ALA A 24 2.90 -5.71 -0.87
C ALA A 24 2.02 -5.79 0.40
N VAL A 25 1.24 -6.86 0.56
CA VAL A 25 0.43 -7.11 1.76
C VAL A 25 1.31 -7.36 2.98
N ALA A 26 2.38 -8.15 2.85
CA ALA A 26 3.31 -8.39 3.94
C ALA A 26 4.00 -7.11 4.38
N GLN A 27 4.42 -6.27 3.44
CA GLN A 27 5.00 -4.96 3.72
C GLN A 27 3.98 -4.03 4.39
N ALA A 28 2.76 -3.91 3.86
CA ALA A 28 1.70 -3.10 4.45
C ALA A 28 1.34 -3.51 5.89
N ARG A 29 1.68 -4.73 6.32
CA ARG A 29 1.45 -5.24 7.69
C ARG A 29 2.62 -5.04 8.63
N GLN A 30 3.71 -4.42 8.19
CA GLN A 30 4.84 -4.11 9.07
C GLN A 30 4.34 -3.24 10.24
N PRO A 31 4.62 -3.63 11.51
CA PRO A 31 4.08 -2.94 12.69
C PRO A 31 4.37 -1.43 12.72
N GLY A 32 5.53 -1.02 12.23
CA GLY A 32 5.95 0.39 12.23
C GLY A 32 4.98 1.33 11.50
N PHE A 33 4.19 0.86 10.53
CA PHE A 33 3.18 1.71 9.88
C PHE A 33 2.09 2.15 10.85
N TYR A 34 1.75 1.28 11.80
CA TYR A 34 0.69 1.50 12.77
C TYR A 34 1.23 2.16 14.05
N THR A 35 2.45 1.80 14.45
CA THR A 35 3.05 2.26 15.72
C THR A 35 3.88 3.53 15.58
N GLU A 36 4.63 3.70 14.49
CA GLU A 36 5.55 4.83 14.30
C GLU A 36 4.99 5.89 13.34
N LEU A 37 4.23 5.44 12.34
CA LEU A 37 3.56 6.30 11.36
C LEU A 37 2.06 6.46 11.66
N GLU A 38 1.58 5.94 12.79
CA GLU A 38 0.24 6.21 13.33
C GLU A 38 -0.92 5.90 12.35
N VAL A 39 -0.69 5.02 11.36
CA VAL A 39 -1.77 4.62 10.45
C VAL A 39 -2.81 3.85 11.25
N PRO A 40 -4.11 4.19 11.16
CA PRO A 40 -5.15 3.50 11.92
C PRO A 40 -5.17 2.00 11.62
N ASP A 41 -5.07 1.17 12.65
CA ASP A 41 -5.15 -0.28 12.51
C ASP A 41 -6.61 -0.75 12.31
N THR A 42 -7.20 -0.31 11.21
CA THR A 42 -8.57 -0.59 10.78
C THR A 42 -8.57 -1.26 9.42
N LEU A 43 -9.72 -1.80 8.98
CA LEU A 43 -9.83 -2.36 7.64
C LEU A 43 -9.44 -1.35 6.55
N ASP A 44 -9.93 -0.11 6.69
CA ASP A 44 -9.67 0.95 5.73
C ASP A 44 -8.19 1.36 5.78
N GLY A 45 -7.59 1.53 6.96
CA GLY A 45 -6.16 1.86 7.08
C GLY A 45 -5.23 0.78 6.52
N ARG A 46 -5.52 -0.50 6.80
CA ARG A 46 -4.80 -1.64 6.20
C ARG A 46 -4.95 -1.66 4.69
N PHE A 47 -6.15 -1.38 4.16
CA PHE A 47 -6.38 -1.29 2.73
C PHE A 47 -5.59 -0.13 2.11
N GLU A 48 -5.57 1.05 2.73
CA GLU A 48 -4.81 2.20 2.24
C GLU A 48 -3.31 1.90 2.16
N LEU A 49 -2.74 1.18 3.12
CA LEU A 49 -1.35 0.73 3.06
C LEU A 49 -1.12 -0.27 1.93
N VAL A 50 -2.00 -1.27 1.75
CA VAL A 50 -1.88 -2.21 0.61
C VAL A 50 -1.97 -1.46 -0.72
N ALA A 51 -2.93 -0.54 -0.84
CA ALA A 51 -3.11 0.30 -2.01
C ALA A 51 -1.86 1.14 -2.33
N LEU A 52 -1.24 1.74 -1.31
CA LEU A 52 0.01 2.51 -1.47
C LEU A 52 1.13 1.64 -2.05
N HIS A 53 1.36 0.45 -1.50
CA HIS A 53 2.43 -0.44 -1.98
C HIS A 53 2.14 -1.01 -3.38
N VAL A 54 0.89 -1.34 -3.67
CA VAL A 54 0.47 -1.77 -5.02
C VAL A 54 0.64 -0.62 -6.01
N TYR A 55 0.31 0.61 -5.65
CA TYR A 55 0.57 1.78 -6.49
C TYR A 55 2.05 1.88 -6.88
N LEU A 56 2.97 1.76 -5.91
CA LEU A 56 4.41 1.83 -6.16
C LEU A 56 4.89 0.73 -7.13
N LEU A 57 4.36 -0.50 -6.98
CA LEU A 57 4.60 -1.58 -7.94
C LEU A 57 4.09 -1.21 -9.35
N LEU A 58 2.85 -0.73 -9.44
CA LEU A 58 2.24 -0.38 -10.73
C LEU A 58 2.98 0.77 -11.42
N ARG A 59 3.45 1.75 -10.66
CA ARG A 59 4.30 2.84 -11.16
C ARG A 59 5.58 2.30 -11.76
N ARG A 60 6.29 1.41 -11.06
CA ARG A 60 7.51 0.76 -11.57
C ARG A 60 7.26 -0.08 -12.82
N LEU A 61 6.18 -0.86 -12.85
CA LEU A 61 5.79 -1.68 -14.00
C LEU A 61 5.32 -0.84 -15.20
N ARG A 62 4.95 0.43 -15.00
CA ARG A 62 4.56 1.34 -16.10
C ARG A 62 5.75 1.78 -16.94
N ALA A 63 6.95 1.80 -16.37
CA ALA A 63 8.17 2.25 -17.05
C ALA A 63 8.50 1.46 -18.32
N ASP A 64 8.12 0.17 -18.40
CA ASP A 64 8.18 -0.64 -19.62
C ASP A 64 6.85 -1.37 -19.83
N HIS A 65 5.77 -0.59 -20.02
CA HIS A 65 4.42 -1.14 -20.13
C HIS A 65 4.27 -2.19 -21.25
N ARG A 66 5.06 -2.11 -22.33
CA ARG A 66 5.04 -3.13 -23.39
C ARG A 66 5.42 -4.50 -22.86
N ARG A 67 6.38 -4.56 -21.96
CA ARG A 67 6.89 -5.78 -21.34
C ARG A 67 6.08 -6.21 -20.13
N THR A 68 5.69 -5.26 -19.28
CA THR A 68 5.11 -5.54 -17.96
C THR A 68 3.63 -5.20 -17.82
N GLY A 69 2.97 -4.69 -18.87
CA GLY A 69 1.57 -4.27 -18.82
C GLY A 69 0.61 -5.39 -18.41
N ARG A 70 0.83 -6.61 -18.91
CA ARG A 70 0.06 -7.80 -18.51
C ARG A 70 0.22 -8.10 -17.01
N LEU A 71 1.44 -8.03 -16.50
CA LEU A 71 1.72 -8.27 -15.08
C LEU A 71 1.09 -7.18 -14.20
N ALA A 72 1.17 -5.92 -14.62
CA ALA A 72 0.55 -4.80 -13.92
C ALA A 72 -0.98 -4.99 -13.79
N GLN A 73 -1.65 -5.39 -14.88
CA GLN A 73 -3.07 -5.70 -14.85
C GLN A 73 -3.37 -6.87 -13.90
N GLN A 74 -2.57 -7.93 -13.93
CA GLN A 74 -2.76 -9.08 -13.04
C GLN A 74 -2.57 -8.72 -11.56
N VAL A 75 -1.60 -7.86 -11.21
CA VAL A 75 -1.42 -7.38 -9.83
C VAL A 75 -2.64 -6.58 -9.37
N PHE A 76 -3.16 -5.72 -10.25
CA PHE A 76 -4.39 -4.97 -10.00
C PHE A 76 -5.58 -5.94 -9.79
N ASP A 77 -5.78 -6.90 -10.69
CA ASP A 77 -6.88 -7.86 -10.61
C ASP A 77 -6.83 -8.67 -9.31
N VAL A 78 -5.64 -9.13 -8.91
CA VAL A 78 -5.42 -9.86 -7.65
C VAL A 78 -5.79 -9.01 -6.43
N MET A 79 -5.39 -7.73 -6.40
CA MET A 79 -5.75 -6.81 -5.32
C MET A 79 -7.27 -6.63 -5.20
N PHE A 80 -7.97 -6.47 -6.33
CA PHE A 80 -9.42 -6.28 -6.33
C PHE A 80 -10.19 -7.56 -5.98
N GLU A 81 -9.71 -8.73 -6.40
CA GLU A 81 -10.27 -10.02 -6.01
C GLU A 81 -10.15 -10.23 -4.49
N ASP A 82 -8.99 -9.96 -3.91
CA ASP A 82 -8.76 -10.06 -2.46
C ASP A 82 -9.63 -9.07 -1.67
N MET A 83 -9.80 -7.85 -2.20
CA MET A 83 -10.66 -6.83 -1.60
C MET A 83 -12.15 -7.21 -1.66
N ASP A 84 -12.66 -7.68 -2.80
CA ASP A 84 -14.05 -8.13 -2.93
C ASP A 84 -14.33 -9.31 -1.99
N GLY A 85 -13.41 -10.27 -1.91
CA GLY A 85 -13.48 -11.38 -0.95
C GLY A 85 -13.54 -10.89 0.49
N SER A 86 -12.62 -10.00 0.89
CA SER A 86 -12.55 -9.44 2.25
C SER A 86 -13.83 -8.71 2.66
N VAL A 87 -14.39 -7.90 1.76
CA VAL A 87 -15.63 -7.14 2.06
C VAL A 87 -16.84 -8.07 2.14
N ARG A 88 -16.93 -9.08 1.25
CA ARG A 88 -17.99 -10.09 1.31
C ARG A 88 -17.95 -10.92 2.58
N GLU A 89 -16.76 -11.30 3.04
CA GLU A 89 -16.58 -12.07 4.28
C GLU A 89 -17.08 -11.31 5.51
N LEU A 90 -16.93 -9.99 5.53
CA LEU A 90 -17.40 -9.15 6.65
C LEU A 90 -18.92 -8.94 6.67
N GLY A 91 -19.63 -9.23 5.58
CA GLY A 91 -21.05 -8.93 5.44
C GLY A 91 -21.77 -9.91 4.53
N VAL A 92 -21.49 -11.21 4.67
CA VAL A 92 -21.92 -12.27 3.74
C VAL A 92 -23.36 -12.06 3.25
N SER A 93 -23.48 -11.83 1.93
CA SER A 93 -24.71 -11.60 1.14
C SER A 93 -25.37 -10.21 1.20
N ASP A 94 -24.73 -9.19 1.78
CA ASP A 94 -25.25 -7.81 1.72
C ASP A 94 -25.19 -7.22 0.29
N PRO A 95 -26.32 -6.75 -0.28
CA PRO A 95 -26.35 -6.03 -1.56
C PRO A 95 -25.41 -4.81 -1.64
N GLY A 96 -25.02 -4.23 -0.50
CA GLY A 96 -24.14 -3.07 -0.39
C GLY A 96 -22.66 -3.33 -0.70
N VAL A 97 -22.21 -4.59 -0.79
CA VAL A 97 -20.80 -4.94 -1.04
C VAL A 97 -20.32 -4.45 -2.41
N GLY A 98 -21.08 -4.72 -3.47
CA GLY A 98 -20.72 -4.34 -4.84
C GLY A 98 -20.49 -2.83 -5.00
N PRO A 99 -21.42 -1.96 -4.56
CA PRO A 99 -21.23 -0.52 -4.53
C PRO A 99 -19.99 -0.06 -3.74
N ARG A 100 -19.70 -0.69 -2.59
CA ARG A 100 -18.52 -0.38 -1.76
C ARG A 100 -17.22 -0.70 -2.50
N VAL A 101 -17.10 -1.91 -3.07
CA VAL A 101 -15.95 -2.33 -3.87
C VAL A 101 -15.71 -1.39 -5.05
N LYS A 102 -16.77 -0.99 -5.78
CA LYS A 102 -16.68 -0.01 -6.87
C LYS A 102 -16.20 1.37 -6.40
N LYS A 103 -16.64 1.82 -5.21
CA LYS A 103 -16.18 3.09 -4.62
C LYS A 103 -14.69 3.02 -4.30
N MET A 104 -14.23 1.94 -3.68
CA MET A 104 -12.81 1.74 -3.37
C MET A 104 -11.97 1.72 -4.65
N ALA A 105 -12.45 1.08 -5.72
CA ALA A 105 -11.81 1.08 -7.04
C ALA A 105 -11.63 2.48 -7.62
N ARG A 106 -12.70 3.29 -7.65
CA ARG A 106 -12.63 4.68 -8.14
C ARG A 106 -11.66 5.52 -7.32
N ASN A 107 -11.72 5.37 -5.99
CA ASN A 107 -10.82 6.11 -5.10
C ASN A 107 -9.36 5.72 -5.34
N PHE A 108 -9.08 4.44 -5.64
CA PHE A 108 -7.73 3.97 -5.97
C PHE A 108 -7.15 4.66 -7.22
N TYR A 109 -7.93 4.84 -8.28
CA TYR A 109 -7.47 5.62 -9.44
C TYR A 109 -7.22 7.09 -9.11
N GLY A 110 -8.04 7.69 -8.26
CA GLY A 110 -7.80 9.04 -7.75
C GLY A 110 -6.49 9.15 -6.97
N ARG A 111 -6.14 8.12 -6.20
CA ARG A 111 -4.85 8.02 -5.48
C ARG A 111 -3.68 7.91 -6.44
N ILE A 112 -3.75 7.07 -7.47
CA ILE A 112 -2.69 6.95 -8.48
C ILE A 112 -2.30 8.32 -9.02
N LYS A 113 -3.29 9.13 -9.43
CA LYS A 113 -3.04 10.47 -9.98
C LYS A 113 -2.36 11.39 -8.96
N ALA A 114 -2.85 11.41 -7.72
CA ALA A 114 -2.33 12.29 -6.68
C ALA A 114 -0.91 11.87 -6.22
N TYR A 115 -0.66 10.56 -6.15
CA TYR A 115 0.64 10.03 -5.78
C TYR A 115 1.66 10.18 -6.91
N ASP A 116 1.27 10.05 -8.18
CA ASP A 116 2.15 10.29 -9.33
C ASP A 116 2.64 11.74 -9.30
N ALA A 117 1.73 12.71 -9.22
CA ALA A 117 2.09 14.14 -9.08
C ALA A 117 3.01 14.38 -7.87
N GLY A 118 2.67 13.75 -6.74
CA GLY A 118 3.44 13.81 -5.51
C GLY A 118 4.90 13.36 -5.64
N LEU A 119 5.13 12.24 -6.32
CA LEU A 119 6.46 11.67 -6.56
C LEU A 119 7.20 12.38 -7.70
N ASP A 120 6.49 13.07 -8.60
CA ASP A 120 7.06 13.86 -9.69
C ASP A 120 7.42 15.31 -9.27
N GLY A 121 7.52 15.57 -7.97
CA GLY A 121 8.02 16.83 -7.39
C GLY A 121 6.95 17.68 -6.68
N HIS A 122 5.68 17.29 -6.71
CA HIS A 122 4.61 18.03 -6.03
C HIS A 122 4.40 17.53 -4.59
N ARG A 123 5.45 17.65 -3.76
CA ARG A 123 5.49 17.07 -2.41
C ARG A 123 4.33 17.48 -1.50
N ALA A 124 3.88 18.73 -1.59
CA ALA A 124 2.73 19.21 -0.82
C ALA A 124 1.42 18.49 -1.22
N GLU A 125 1.22 18.22 -2.52
CA GLU A 125 0.06 17.49 -3.00
C GLU A 125 0.07 16.02 -2.54
N LEU A 126 1.26 15.42 -2.44
CA LEU A 126 1.41 14.09 -1.86
C LEU A 126 0.93 14.05 -0.41
N ARG A 127 1.38 15.00 0.41
CA ARG A 127 0.99 15.09 1.82
C ARG A 127 -0.51 15.30 1.99
N GLU A 128 -1.12 16.16 1.19
CA GLU A 128 -2.58 16.35 1.21
C GLU A 128 -3.34 15.10 0.76
N ALA A 129 -2.82 14.38 -0.24
CA ALA A 129 -3.39 13.11 -0.65
C ALA A 129 -3.28 12.05 0.47
N LEU A 130 -2.16 11.96 1.17
CA LEU A 130 -1.96 11.07 2.31
C LEU A 130 -2.90 11.43 3.46
N ARG A 131 -2.99 12.72 3.81
CA ARG A 131 -3.90 13.24 4.84
C ARG A 131 -5.35 12.84 4.57
N ARG A 132 -5.83 13.05 3.34
CA ARG A 132 -7.21 12.72 2.95
C ARG A 132 -7.48 11.22 2.87
N ASN A 133 -6.51 10.42 2.42
CA ASN A 133 -6.73 9.03 2.10
C ASN A 133 -6.28 8.08 3.23
N LEU A 134 -4.99 8.11 3.57
CA LEU A 134 -4.40 7.22 4.57
C LEU A 134 -4.86 7.58 6.00
N TYR A 135 -5.04 8.88 6.25
CA TYR A 135 -5.44 9.44 7.55
C TYR A 135 -6.85 10.07 7.53
N GLY A 136 -7.66 9.79 6.50
CA GLY A 136 -8.98 10.44 6.34
C GLY A 136 -10.00 10.13 7.44
N ASN A 137 -9.72 9.12 8.27
CA ASN A 137 -10.57 8.67 9.38
C ASN A 137 -9.96 8.96 10.77
N VAL A 138 -8.92 9.80 10.86
CA VAL A 138 -8.40 10.31 12.15
C VAL A 138 -8.66 11.79 12.30
N ASP A 139 -8.82 12.24 13.55
CA ASP A 139 -9.11 13.64 13.87
C ASP A 139 -7.96 14.58 13.47
N ALA A 140 -6.71 14.11 13.66
CA ALA A 140 -5.52 14.84 13.29
C ALA A 140 -4.37 13.88 12.96
N VAL A 141 -3.52 14.30 12.02
CA VAL A 141 -2.21 13.68 11.76
C VAL A 141 -1.18 14.80 11.67
N SER A 142 -0.02 14.58 12.30
CA SER A 142 1.06 15.56 12.35
C SER A 142 1.69 15.75 10.96
N GLU A 143 2.21 16.95 10.69
CA GLU A 143 2.98 17.20 9.46
C GLU A 143 4.23 16.33 9.37
N ALA A 144 4.87 16.03 10.52
CA ALA A 144 6.03 15.13 10.58
C ALA A 144 5.69 13.70 10.16
N THR A 145 4.54 13.18 10.60
CA THR A 145 4.04 11.85 10.20
C THR A 145 3.76 11.79 8.70
N LEU A 146 3.10 12.82 8.14
CA LEU A 146 2.87 12.91 6.70
C LEU A 146 4.17 12.99 5.89
N GLU A 147 5.14 13.77 6.36
CA GLU A 147 6.45 13.87 5.72
C GLU A 147 7.18 12.53 5.78
N ALA A 148 7.15 11.83 6.91
CA ALA A 148 7.77 10.51 7.06
C ALA A 148 7.18 9.45 6.12
N VAL A 149 5.85 9.42 5.94
CA VAL A 149 5.20 8.53 4.96
C VAL A 149 5.56 8.93 3.55
N ALA A 150 5.58 10.22 3.23
CA ALA A 150 5.95 10.69 1.92
C ALA A 150 7.43 10.38 1.60
N ASP A 151 8.32 10.44 2.60
CA ASP A 151 9.74 10.09 2.48
C ASP A 151 9.91 8.59 2.27
N TYR A 152 9.15 7.79 3.01
CA TYR A 152 9.05 6.36 2.78
C TYR A 152 8.65 6.04 1.33
N MET A 153 7.60 6.70 0.81
CA MET A 153 7.15 6.51 -0.57
C MET A 153 8.24 6.89 -1.57
N ALA A 154 8.92 8.03 -1.39
CA ALA A 154 9.97 8.49 -2.30
C ALA A 154 11.18 7.54 -2.30
N ARG A 155 11.66 7.11 -1.13
CA ARG A 155 12.75 6.12 -1.04
C ARG A 155 12.37 4.79 -1.66
N THR A 156 11.13 4.36 -1.46
CA THR A 156 10.63 3.11 -2.03
C THR A 156 10.48 3.20 -3.54
N ASP A 157 9.97 4.31 -4.08
CA ASP A 157 9.88 4.54 -5.52
C ASP A 157 11.27 4.54 -6.17
N ALA A 158 12.24 5.23 -5.57
CA ALA A 158 13.63 5.24 -6.05
C ALA A 158 14.25 3.83 -6.04
N ALA A 159 14.10 3.08 -4.94
CA ALA A 159 14.61 1.71 -4.86
C ALA A 159 13.92 0.77 -5.87
N LEU A 160 12.62 0.95 -6.12
CA LEU A 160 11.89 0.17 -7.11
C LEU A 160 12.29 0.55 -8.53
N ALA A 161 12.58 1.83 -8.82
CA ALA A 161 13.11 2.27 -10.11
C ALA A 161 14.37 1.49 -10.50
N ASP A 162 15.25 1.24 -9.53
CA ASP A 162 16.47 0.45 -9.70
C ASP A 162 16.23 -1.07 -9.70
N ALA A 163 15.07 -1.54 -9.22
CA ALA A 163 14.75 -2.95 -9.21
C ALA A 163 14.65 -3.53 -10.63
N SER A 164 15.15 -4.76 -10.80
CA SER A 164 15.11 -5.48 -12.08
C SER A 164 13.67 -5.81 -12.50
N LEU A 165 13.28 -5.41 -13.71
CA LEU A 165 12.01 -5.83 -14.33
C LEU A 165 11.90 -7.36 -14.40
N ASP A 166 13.00 -8.05 -14.68
CA ASP A 166 13.05 -9.52 -14.73
C ASP A 166 12.73 -10.12 -13.36
N GLY A 167 13.21 -9.48 -12.29
CA GLY A 167 12.87 -9.85 -10.93
C GLY A 167 11.37 -9.69 -10.67
N LEU A 168 10.82 -8.52 -10.98
CA LEU A 168 9.39 -8.25 -10.81
C LEU A 168 8.54 -9.24 -11.61
N MET A 169 8.93 -9.54 -12.85
CA MET A 169 8.28 -10.56 -13.70
C MET A 169 8.36 -11.98 -13.14
N ARG A 170 9.29 -12.26 -12.22
CA ARG A 170 9.38 -13.52 -11.46
C ARG A 170 8.70 -13.44 -10.09
N GLY A 171 8.05 -12.33 -9.73
CA GLY A 171 7.41 -12.15 -8.43
C GLY A 171 8.37 -11.70 -7.32
N THR A 172 9.56 -11.20 -7.67
CA THR A 172 10.55 -10.72 -6.70
C THR A 172 10.54 -9.20 -6.60
N VAL A 173 10.27 -8.71 -5.39
CA VAL A 173 10.36 -7.31 -5.01
C VAL A 173 10.80 -7.22 -3.56
N ASP A 174 11.57 -6.19 -3.23
CA ASP A 174 11.92 -5.81 -1.87
C ASP A 174 11.49 -4.35 -1.67
N PHE A 175 10.73 -4.10 -0.61
CA PHE A 175 10.30 -2.77 -0.23
C PHE A 175 11.29 -2.19 0.79
N GLN A 176 11.39 -0.87 0.84
CA GLN A 176 12.21 -0.21 1.86
C GLN A 176 11.62 -0.47 3.25
N THR A 177 12.48 -0.42 4.26
CA THR A 177 12.05 -0.42 5.66
C THR A 177 11.49 0.95 6.03
N ILE A 178 10.60 0.94 7.02
CA ILE A 178 10.12 2.16 7.64
C ILE A 178 11.31 2.75 8.40
N ALA A 179 11.59 4.03 8.16
CA ALA A 179 12.56 4.74 8.98
C ALA A 179 11.81 5.26 10.21
N PRO A 180 12.38 5.17 11.41
CA PRO A 180 11.75 5.72 12.59
C PRO A 180 11.56 7.23 12.43
N THR A 181 10.38 7.73 12.80
CA THR A 181 10.09 9.17 12.77
C THR A 181 11.06 9.89 13.73
N PRO A 182 11.86 10.88 13.26
CA PRO A 182 12.67 11.68 14.15
C PRO A 182 11.74 12.55 15.00
N GLY A 183 11.47 12.13 16.24
CA GLY A 183 10.55 12.83 17.14
C GLY A 183 9.74 11.95 18.09
N GLY A 184 9.92 10.62 18.09
CA GLY A 184 9.39 9.76 19.15
C GLY A 184 10.11 10.02 20.47
N ASP A 185 9.54 10.92 21.26
CA ASP A 185 9.90 11.30 22.63
C ASP A 185 10.83 10.32 23.36
N GLU A 186 12.06 10.76 23.65
CA GLU A 186 13.00 10.13 24.59
C GLU A 186 12.51 10.19 26.05
N THR A 187 11.30 10.70 26.30
CA THR A 187 10.79 11.11 27.62
C THR A 187 10.44 9.96 28.58
N HIS A 188 10.58 8.69 28.17
CA HIS A 188 10.30 7.54 29.05
C HIS A 188 11.49 6.62 29.36
N ARG A 189 12.74 7.11 29.27
CA ARG A 189 13.94 6.32 29.66
C ARG A 189 14.71 6.89 30.87
N SER A 190 14.01 7.46 31.85
CA SER A 190 14.66 7.97 33.09
C SER A 190 14.00 7.58 34.42
N ALA A 191 13.18 6.52 34.47
CA ALA A 191 12.50 6.13 35.72
C ALA A 191 12.87 4.73 36.28
N GLN A 192 14.04 4.18 35.93
CA GLN A 192 14.57 2.97 36.59
C GLN A 192 16.07 3.13 36.88
N SER A 193 16.38 4.00 37.83
CA SER A 193 17.59 3.93 38.64
C SER A 193 17.31 4.69 39.93
N ALA A 194 16.63 4.03 40.84
CA ALA A 194 16.59 4.31 42.27
C ALA A 194 16.34 2.97 42.99
#